data_AF-A0AA50YL67-F1
#
_entry.id   AF-A0AA50YL67-F1
#
_cell.length_a   1.000
_cell.length_b   1.000
_cell.length_c   1.000
_cell.angle_alpha   90.00
_cell.angle_beta   90.00
_cell.angle_gamma   90.00
#
_symmetry.space_group_name_H-M   'P 1'
#
loop_
_entity.id
_entity.type
_entity.pdbx_description
1 polymer ?
#
loop_
_entity_poly.entity_id
_entity_poly.type
_entity_poly.pdbx_seq_one_letter_code
_entity_poly.pdbx_strand_id
1 'polypeptide(L)' 'NGTKFVAEEVMRHETGPNVVMNCFVQNVQNRTYLTAGQESHCQLYKVNIRMVDAAEMRRGS' A
#
# COMPACT_ATOMS: atom_id res chain seq x y z
N ASN A 1 21.32 -36.22 -18.54
CA ASN A 1 20.00 -35.75 -19.01
C ASN A 1 19.58 -34.56 -18.17
N GLY A 2 19.78 -33.33 -18.65
CA GLY A 2 19.34 -32.11 -17.97
C GLY A 2 18.24 -31.44 -18.78
N THR A 3 17.10 -31.15 -18.15
CA THR A 3 16.02 -30.37 -18.76
C THR A 3 16.43 -28.90 -18.85
N LYS A 4 16.37 -28.35 -20.05
CA LYS A 4 16.65 -26.94 -20.31
C LYS A 4 15.33 -26.18 -20.29
N PHE A 5 15.25 -25.14 -19.46
CA PHE A 5 14.10 -24.24 -19.42
C PHE A 5 14.51 -22.92 -20.07
N VAL A 6 13.61 -22.36 -20.89
CA VAL A 6 13.73 -21.02 -21.44
C VAL A 6 12.78 -20.15 -20.63
N ALA A 7 13.32 -19.20 -19.86
CA ALA A 7 12.51 -18.18 -19.22
C ALA A 7 12.38 -17.02 -20.22
N GLU A 8 11.15 -16.68 -20.58
CA GLU A 8 10.84 -15.49 -21.37
C GLU A 8 10.84 -14.28 -20.44
N GLU A 9 11.65 -13.27 -20.76
CA GLU A 9 11.64 -12.01 -20.04
C GLU A 9 10.39 -11.22 -20.46
N VAL A 10 9.37 -11.22 -19.60
CA VAL A 10 8.18 -10.40 -19.79
C VAL A 10 8.40 -9.08 -19.05
N MET A 11 8.44 -7.97 -19.79
CA MET A 11 8.43 -6.65 -19.16
C MET A 11 7.14 -6.49 -18.34
N ARG A 12 7.30 -6.41 -17.02
CA ARG A 12 6.20 -6.11 -16.11
C ARG A 12 5.79 -4.65 -16.33
N HIS A 13 4.48 -4.39 -16.41
CA HIS A 13 3.97 -3.02 -16.43
C HIS A 13 4.27 -2.34 -15.10
N GLU A 14 5.05 -1.25 -15.12
CA GLU A 14 5.26 -0.43 -13.92
C GLU A 14 3.92 0.13 -13.46
N THR A 15 3.54 -0.23 -12.24
CA THR A 15 2.24 0.16 -11.68
C THR A 15 2.23 1.60 -11.16
N GLY A 16 3.42 2.23 -11.12
CA GLY A 16 3.62 3.59 -10.66
C GLY A 16 3.15 3.79 -9.21
N PRO A 17 2.83 5.03 -8.83
CA PRO A 17 2.42 5.34 -7.46
C PRO A 17 0.97 4.95 -7.14
N ASN A 18 0.28 4.29 -8.06
CA ASN A 18 -1.15 3.99 -7.93
C ASN A 18 -1.43 2.64 -7.27
N VAL A 19 -0.43 1.77 -7.17
CA VAL A 19 -0.59 0.44 -6.60
C VAL A 19 0.23 0.31 -5.34
N VAL A 20 -0.47 0.04 -4.24
CA VAL A 20 0.14 -0.37 -2.98
C VAL A 20 0.37 -1.89 -3.05
N MET A 21 1.63 -2.31 -3.00
CA MET A 21 2.02 -3.72 -3.02
C MET A 21 2.04 -4.35 -1.63
N ASN A 22 2.31 -3.55 -0.60
CA ASN A 22 2.25 -3.99 0.79
C ASN A 22 1.81 -2.86 1.71
N CYS A 23 1.30 -3.23 2.89
CA CYS A 23 1.05 -2.27 3.95
C CYS A 23 1.31 -2.88 5.33
N PHE A 24 1.64 -2.03 6.28
CA PHE A 24 1.75 -2.39 7.70
C PHE A 24 1.15 -1.30 8.56
N VAL A 25 0.45 -1.69 9.62
CA VAL A 25 -0.14 -0.76 10.58
C VAL A 25 0.44 -1.05 11.96
N GLN A 26 0.88 0.00 12.63
CA GLN A 26 1.33 -0.07 14.01
C GLN A 26 0.60 0.96 14.87
N ASN A 27 0.09 0.49 16.00
CA ASN A 27 -0.33 1.38 17.08
C ASN A 27 0.82 1.48 18.09
N VAL A 28 1.27 2.70 18.36
CA VAL A 28 2.21 2.99 19.44
C VAL A 28 1.53 3.99 20.38
N GLN A 29 1.18 3.53 21.58
CA GLN A 29 0.44 4.28 22.60
C GLN A 29 -0.92 4.80 22.08
N ASN A 30 -0.99 6.07 21.68
CA ASN A 30 -2.18 6.75 21.16
C ASN A 30 -1.93 7.31 19.76
N ARG A 31 -1.00 6.71 19.01
CA ARG A 31 -0.65 7.12 17.64
C ARG A 31 -0.74 5.91 16.74
N THR A 32 -1.50 6.04 15.67
CA THR A 32 -1.62 5.02 14.63
C THR A 32 -0.78 5.43 13.43
N TYR A 33 0.09 4.52 12.99
CA TYR A 33 0.94 4.70 11.83
C TYR A 33 0.60 3.66 10.76
N LEU A 34 0.58 4.09 9.50
CA LEU A 34 0.40 3.25 8.32
C LEU A 34 1.62 3.41 7.43
N THR A 35 2.29 2.31 7.12
CA THR A 35 3.28 2.27 6.04
C THR A 35 2.63 1.65 4.81
N ALA A 36 2.73 2.30 3.66
CA ALA A 36 2.34 1.74 2.37
C ALA A 36 3.58 1.61 1.48
N GLY A 37 3.85 0.40 1.02
CA GLY A 37 4.93 0.11 0.08
C GLY A 37 4.40 0.07 -1.35
N GLN A 38 5.07 0.82 -2.22
CA GLN A 38 4.88 0.82 -3.67
C GLN A 38 6.08 0.14 -4.33
N GLU A 39 6.03 0.00 -5.65
CA GLU A 39 7.10 -0.62 -6.44
C GLU A 39 8.46 0.07 -6.25
N SER A 40 8.47 1.40 -6.11
CA SER A 40 9.71 2.20 -6.04
C SER A 40 10.04 2.79 -4.67
N HIS A 41 9.08 2.87 -3.74
CA HIS A 41 9.29 3.52 -2.44
C HIS A 41 8.29 3.09 -1.38
N CYS A 42 8.58 3.44 -0.12
CA CYS A 42 7.68 3.27 1.02
C CYS A 42 7.33 4.63 1.61
N GLN A 43 6.05 4.86 1.90
CA GLN A 43 5.57 6.07 2.55
C GLN A 43 4.97 5.74 3.92
N LEU A 44 5.39 6.49 4.95
CA LEU A 44 4.82 6.43 6.29
C LEU A 44 3.78 7.55 6.47
N TYR A 45 2.62 7.19 6.99
CA TYR A 45 1.52 8.09 7.31
C TYR A 45 1.22 8.04 8.81
N LYS A 46 1.03 9.21 9.42
CA LYS A 46 0.39 9.33 10.73
C LYS A 46 -1.11 9.42 10.53
N VAL A 47 -1.86 8.42 10.98
CA VAL A 47 -3.31 8.36 10.83
C VAL A 47 -3.96 9.15 11.96
N ASN A 48 -4.74 10.17 11.62
CA ASN A 48 -5.55 10.91 12.57
C ASN A 48 -6.99 10.36 12.52
N ILE A 49 -7.34 9.53 13.50
CA ILE A 49 -8.66 8.91 13.58
C ILE A 49 -9.64 9.93 14.18
N ARG A 50 -10.80 10.11 13.52
CA ARG A 50 -11.91 10.92 14.01
C ARG A 50 -13.22 10.14 13.89
N MET A 51 -14.08 10.27 14.90
CA MET A 51 -15.43 9.73 14.84
C MET A 51 -16.30 10.66 14.01
N VAL A 52 -17.03 10.11 13.04
CA VAL A 52 -17.94 10.85 12.16
C VAL A 52 -19.28 10.13 12.09
N ASP A 53 -20.35 10.86 11.81
CA ASP A 53 -21.64 10.23 11.54
C ASP A 53 -21.69 9.65 10.11
N ALA A 54 -22.67 8.76 9.86
CA ALA A 54 -22.82 8.12 8.55
C ALA A 54 -23.20 9.10 7.42
N ALA A 55 -23.84 10.23 7.74
CA ALA A 55 -24.19 11.27 6.78
C ALA A 55 -22.97 12.13 6.39
N GLU A 56 -22.00 12.29 7.28
CA GLU A 56 -20.72 12.94 7.04
C GLU A 56 -19.79 12.04 6.20
N MET A 57 -19.73 10.74 6.52
CA MET A 57 -18.91 9.78 5.76
C MET A 57 -19.23 9.75 4.27
N ARG A 58 -20.51 9.92 3.91
CA ARG A 58 -20.98 9.94 2.51
C ARG A 58 -20.67 11.23 1.76
N ARG A 59 -20.44 12.35 2.45
CA ARG A 59 -20.21 13.64 1.80
C ARG A 59 -18.81 13.75 1.19
N GLY A 60 -17.87 12.88 1.60
CA GLY A 60 -16.47 13.01 1.23
C GLY A 60 -15.85 14.28 1.82
N SER A 61 -14.57 14.23 2.17
CA SER A 61 -13.80 15.43 2.56
C SER A 61 -13.35 16.20 1.33
#